data_AF-A0A955YYM2-F1
#
_entry.id   AF-A0A955YYM2-F1
#
_cell.length_a   1.000
_cell.length_b   1.000
_cell.length_c   1.000
_cell.angle_alpha   90.00
_cell.angle_beta   90.00
_cell.angle_gamma   90.00
#
_symmetry.space_group_name_H-M   'P 1'
#
loop_
_entity.id
_entity.type
_entity.pdbx_description
1 polymer ?
#
loop_
_entity_poly.entity_id
_entity_poly.type
_entity_poly.pdbx_seq_one_letter_code
_entity_poly.pdbx_strand_id
1 'polypeptide(L)'
;MSREEVRQLPGAFGDPFRAIEVMPGVTPVFTGLPFFFVRGAPPGNVGYFLDGIRVPLLFHVGVGPSVIHPALIRRVDLYPGGYPARFGRFAGGIVSGETALARDEVHGEGNLRLFDAGAMVETPFADGRGHALVAG
;
A
#
# COMPACT_ATOMS: atom_id res chain seq x y z
N MET A 1 -10.25 5.34 1.07
CA MET A 1 -9.48 6.59 0.94
C MET A 1 -9.03 6.72 -0.50
N SER A 2 -9.10 7.91 -1.06
CA SER A 2 -8.53 8.22 -2.37
C SER A 2 -7.01 8.34 -2.27
N ARG A 3 -6.34 8.25 -3.41
CA ARG A 3 -4.88 8.37 -3.51
C ARG A 3 -4.35 9.72 -3.04
N GLU A 4 -5.11 10.79 -3.27
CA GLU A 4 -4.75 12.13 -2.83
C GLU A 4 -4.91 12.29 -1.30
N GLU A 5 -5.95 11.71 -0.72
CA GLU A 5 -6.14 11.70 0.74
C GLU A 5 -4.97 10.98 1.45
N VAL A 6 -4.50 9.86 0.89
CA VAL A 6 -3.34 9.13 1.44
C VAL A 6 -2.06 9.97 1.39
N ARG A 7 -1.85 10.75 0.31
CA ARG A 7 -0.68 11.63 0.20
C ARG A 7 -0.65 12.70 1.27
N GLN A 8 -1.82 13.18 1.68
CA GLN A 8 -1.97 14.21 2.69
C GLN A 8 -2.05 13.64 4.11
N LEU A 9 -2.11 12.31 4.27
CA LEU A 9 -2.23 11.65 5.56
C LEU A 9 -0.90 11.70 6.33
N PRO A 10 -0.85 12.37 7.49
CA PRO A 10 0.36 12.39 8.32
C PRO A 10 0.76 10.99 8.77
N GLY A 11 2.06 10.70 8.79
CA GLY A 11 2.61 9.40 9.23
C GLY A 11 2.49 8.26 8.20
N ALA A 12 1.64 8.41 7.19
CA ALA A 12 1.54 7.44 6.10
C ALA A 12 2.64 7.60 5.04
N PHE A 13 3.31 8.76 5.00
CA PHE A 13 4.36 9.08 4.02
C PHE A 13 3.92 8.78 2.58
N GLY A 14 2.67 9.14 2.26
CA GLY A 14 2.07 8.89 0.95
C GLY A 14 1.95 7.42 0.54
N ASP A 15 2.13 6.48 1.47
CA ASP A 15 1.95 5.05 1.25
C ASP A 15 0.52 4.60 1.61
N PRO A 16 -0.27 4.12 0.64
CA PRO A 16 -1.62 3.64 0.87
C PRO A 16 -1.72 2.51 1.89
N PHE A 17 -0.70 1.65 1.99
CA PHE A 17 -0.70 0.56 2.96
C PHE A 17 -0.48 1.02 4.40
N ARG A 18 0.16 2.18 4.59
CA ARG A 18 0.30 2.81 5.91
C ARG A 18 -0.93 3.61 6.32
N ALA A 19 -1.81 3.94 5.38
CA ALA A 19 -3.05 4.64 5.68
C ALA A 19 -3.99 3.86 6.61
N ILE A 20 -3.78 2.55 6.79
CA ILE A 20 -4.51 1.76 7.79
C ILE A 20 -4.23 2.21 9.22
N GLU A 21 -3.14 2.95 9.48
CA GLU A 21 -2.75 3.41 10.82
C GLU A 21 -3.83 4.29 11.48
N VAL A 22 -4.62 5.02 10.69
CA VAL A 22 -5.73 5.84 11.19
C VAL A 22 -7.04 5.07 11.36
N MET A 23 -7.05 3.77 11.07
CA MET A 23 -8.26 2.94 11.16
C MET A 23 -8.47 2.42 12.60
N PRO A 24 -9.73 2.27 13.05
CA PRO A 24 -10.03 1.76 14.38
C PRO A 24 -9.48 0.35 14.62
N GLY A 25 -8.85 0.16 15.79
CA GLY A 25 -8.26 -1.12 16.18
C GLY A 25 -6.92 -1.42 15.51
N VAL A 26 -6.31 -0.42 14.85
CA VAL A 26 -4.92 -0.48 14.37
C VAL A 26 -4.03 0.29 15.33
N THR A 27 -2.87 -0.27 15.67
CA THR A 27 -1.90 0.41 16.54
C THR A 27 -0.49 0.09 16.04
N PRO A 28 0.36 1.09 15.73
CA PRO A 28 1.73 0.83 15.31
C PRO A 28 2.54 0.21 16.46
N VAL A 29 3.52 -0.65 16.14
CA VAL A 29 4.45 -1.21 17.13
C VAL A 29 5.26 -0.09 17.79
N PHE A 30 5.73 0.85 16.98
CA PHE A 30 6.35 2.10 17.40
C PHE A 30 5.94 3.20 16.40
N THR A 31 5.76 4.42 16.90
CA THR A 31 5.44 5.58 16.07
C THR A 31 6.45 5.71 14.91
N GLY A 32 5.93 5.84 13.69
CA GLY A 32 6.74 6.01 12.48
C GLY A 32 7.17 4.72 11.78
N LEU A 33 7.03 3.54 12.40
CA LEU A 33 7.31 2.25 11.74
C LEU A 33 6.05 1.67 11.06
N PRO A 34 6.18 1.03 9.88
CA PRO A 34 5.06 0.49 9.12
C PRO A 34 4.65 -0.93 9.59
N PHE A 35 4.66 -1.17 10.90
CA PHE A 35 4.26 -2.46 11.48
C PHE A 35 3.15 -2.23 12.49
N PHE A 36 2.05 -2.95 12.32
CA PHE A 36 0.81 -2.65 13.03
C PHE A 36 0.24 -3.88 13.73
N PHE A 37 -0.22 -3.68 14.96
CA PHE A 37 -1.18 -4.56 15.60
C PHE A 37 -2.57 -4.29 15.04
N VAL A 38 -3.33 -5.34 14.76
CA VAL A 38 -4.74 -5.23 14.34
C VAL A 38 -5.59 -6.01 15.33
N ARG A 39 -6.42 -5.29 16.09
CA ARG A 39 -7.24 -5.82 17.20
C ARG A 39 -6.43 -6.70 18.17
N GLY A 40 -5.20 -6.29 18.48
CA GLY A 40 -4.29 -6.99 19.38
C GLY A 40 -3.49 -8.14 18.75
N ALA A 41 -3.78 -8.53 17.50
CA ALA A 41 -2.94 -9.50 16.80
C ALA A 41 -1.59 -8.87 16.39
N PRO A 42 -0.45 -9.55 16.61
CA PRO A 42 0.86 -9.00 16.26
C PRO A 42 1.02 -8.85 14.74
N PRO A 43 1.94 -7.98 14.26
CA PRO A 43 2.16 -7.75 12.82
C PRO A 43 2.43 -9.03 12.02
N GLY A 44 3.10 -10.02 12.62
CA GLY A 44 3.35 -11.33 11.99
C GLY A 44 2.09 -12.15 11.69
N ASN A 45 0.96 -11.79 12.33
CA ASN A 45 -0.35 -12.40 12.12
C ASN A 45 -1.29 -11.52 11.27
N VAL A 46 -0.77 -10.45 10.65
CA VAL A 46 -1.49 -9.62 9.68
C VAL A 46 -1.05 -10.00 8.28
N GLY A 47 -2.00 -10.29 7.40
CA GLY A 47 -1.72 -10.69 6.02
C GLY A 47 -1.78 -9.51 5.06
N TYR A 48 -0.74 -9.34 4.22
CA TYR A 48 -0.70 -8.33 3.16
C TYR A 48 -0.90 -8.97 1.79
N PHE A 49 -1.75 -8.36 0.97
CA PHE A 49 -2.10 -8.85 -0.35
C PHE A 49 -2.15 -7.70 -1.37
N LEU A 50 -1.85 -8.01 -2.62
CA LEU A 50 -2.03 -7.14 -3.77
C LEU A 50 -2.77 -7.94 -4.85
N ASP A 51 -3.95 -7.46 -5.26
CA ASP A 51 -4.83 -8.15 -6.21
C ASP A 51 -5.09 -9.63 -5.85
N GLY A 52 -5.20 -9.91 -4.54
CA GLY A 52 -5.40 -11.26 -4.02
C GLY A 52 -4.13 -12.12 -3.91
N ILE A 53 -2.98 -11.63 -4.38
CA ILE A 53 -1.68 -12.31 -4.27
C ILE A 53 -0.99 -11.86 -2.98
N ARG A 54 -0.50 -12.82 -2.19
CA ARG A 54 0.19 -12.51 -0.92
C ARG A 54 1.50 -11.77 -1.19
N VAL A 55 1.75 -10.70 -0.44
CA VAL A 55 3.03 -9.98 -0.38
C VAL A 55 3.68 -10.29 0.98
N PRO A 56 4.62 -11.26 1.07
CA PRO A 56 5.16 -11.70 2.36
C PRO A 56 5.99 -10.63 3.08
N LEU A 57 6.65 -9.77 2.32
CA LEU A 57 7.50 -8.70 2.82
C LEU A 57 7.08 -7.39 2.14
N LEU A 58 6.01 -6.78 2.64
CA LEU A 58 5.51 -5.52 2.09
C LEU A 58 6.37 -4.32 2.49
N PHE A 59 7.03 -4.38 3.64
CA PHE A 59 7.88 -3.32 4.16
C PHE A 59 9.29 -3.87 4.40
N HIS A 60 10.33 -3.09 4.04
CA HIS A 60 11.72 -3.44 4.37
C HIS A 60 11.97 -3.27 5.87
N VAL A 61 12.51 -2.11 6.28
CA VAL A 61 12.87 -1.76 7.66
C VAL A 61 12.85 -0.23 7.84
N GLY A 62 12.62 0.24 9.06
CA GLY A 62 12.68 1.66 9.40
C GLY A 62 11.39 2.43 9.06
N VAL A 63 11.53 3.71 8.70
CA VAL A 63 10.41 4.64 8.48
C VAL A 63 9.95 4.73 7.03
N GLY A 64 10.55 3.93 6.13
CA GLY A 64 10.28 3.98 4.69
C GLY A 64 8.87 3.52 4.27
N PRO A 65 8.54 3.70 2.99
CA PRO A 65 7.29 3.19 2.41
C PRO A 65 7.35 1.67 2.19
N SER A 66 6.23 1.12 1.74
CA SER A 66 6.13 -0.24 1.21
C SER A 66 6.95 -0.41 -0.06
N VAL A 67 7.25 -1.67 -0.39
CA VAL A 67 7.98 -2.06 -1.60
C VAL A 67 7.16 -1.86 -2.88
N ILE A 68 5.87 -1.56 -2.74
CA ILE A 68 4.99 -1.27 -3.87
C ILE A 68 4.85 0.23 -3.99
N HIS A 69 5.21 0.76 -5.16
CA HIS A 69 5.11 2.20 -5.38
C HIS A 69 3.65 2.68 -5.18
N PRO A 70 3.40 3.78 -4.44
CA PRO A 70 2.06 4.30 -4.17
C PRO A 70 1.20 4.55 -5.41
N ALA A 71 1.83 4.70 -6.57
CA ALA A 71 1.14 4.89 -7.84
C ALA A 71 0.49 3.66 -8.44
N LEU A 72 1.00 2.49 -8.06
CA LEU A 72 0.42 1.24 -8.48
C LEU A 72 -0.84 0.91 -7.70
N ILE A 73 -1.15 1.62 -6.61
CA ILE A 73 -2.24 1.27 -5.70
C ILE A 73 -3.39 2.25 -5.83
N ARG A 74 -4.57 1.73 -6.18
CA ARG A 74 -5.82 2.49 -6.24
C ARG A 74 -6.56 2.48 -4.92
N ARG A 75 -6.55 1.34 -4.23
CA ARG A 75 -7.29 1.16 -2.98
C ARG A 75 -6.54 0.22 -2.06
N VAL A 76 -6.63 0.48 -0.76
CA VAL A 76 -6.25 -0.46 0.30
C VAL A 76 -7.46 -0.65 1.21
N ASP A 77 -7.82 -1.91 1.41
CA ASP A 77 -8.89 -2.33 2.31
C ASP A 77 -8.29 -3.08 3.50
N LEU A 78 -8.70 -2.70 4.71
CA LEU A 78 -8.40 -3.43 5.94
C LEU A 78 -9.62 -4.27 6.33
N TYR A 79 -9.41 -5.57 6.44
CA TYR A 79 -10.32 -6.51 7.08
C TYR A 79 -9.77 -6.84 8.48
N PRO A 80 -10.26 -6.20 9.55
CA PRO A 80 -9.75 -6.45 10.90
C PRO A 80 -10.20 -7.79 11.50
N GLY A 81 -11.03 -8.55 10.77
CA GLY A 81 -11.54 -9.88 11.09
C GLY A 81 -12.61 -10.29 10.06
N GLY A 82 -13.08 -11.55 10.09
CA GLY A 82 -14.16 -12.02 9.21
C GLY A 82 -13.88 -11.86 7.71
N TYR A 83 -12.61 -11.94 7.31
CA TYR A 83 -12.17 -11.71 5.94
C TYR A 83 -12.56 -12.88 5.00
N PRO A 84 -12.66 -12.64 3.68
CA PRO A 84 -12.98 -13.69 2.71
C PRO A 84 -12.06 -14.92 2.80
N ALA A 85 -12.62 -16.13 2.65
CA ALA A 85 -11.90 -17.40 2.83
C ALA A 85 -10.69 -17.61 1.88
N ARG A 86 -10.60 -16.87 0.77
CA ARG A 86 -9.41 -16.86 -0.10
C ARG A 86 -8.16 -16.31 0.62
N PHE A 87 -8.37 -15.48 1.62
CA PHE A 87 -7.34 -15.04 2.54
C PHE A 87 -7.34 -16.01 3.71
N GLY A 88 -6.19 -16.55 4.07
CA GLY A 88 -6.12 -17.58 5.10
C GLY A 88 -4.76 -17.67 5.76
N ARG A 89 -4.73 -18.36 6.90
CA ARG A 89 -3.56 -18.57 7.78
C ARG A 89 -3.08 -17.30 8.50
N PHE A 90 -4.00 -16.41 8.86
CA PHE A 90 -3.71 -15.20 9.64
C PHE A 90 -4.64 -15.12 10.85
N ALA A 91 -4.09 -15.05 12.06
CA ALA A 91 -4.91 -14.92 13.26
C ALA A 91 -5.40 -13.47 13.50
N GLY A 92 -4.81 -12.50 12.80
CA GLY A 92 -5.17 -11.08 12.86
C GLY A 92 -6.03 -10.63 11.69
N GLY A 93 -5.71 -9.46 11.13
CA GLY A 93 -6.40 -8.88 9.99
C GLY A 93 -5.76 -9.16 8.63
N ILE A 94 -6.45 -8.75 7.58
CA ILE A 94 -5.96 -8.75 6.20
C ILE A 94 -5.93 -7.33 5.67
N VAL A 95 -4.82 -6.93 5.06
CA VAL A 95 -4.65 -5.68 4.34
C VAL A 95 -4.52 -6.03 2.87
N SER A 96 -5.48 -5.62 2.05
CA SER A 96 -5.53 -5.95 0.62
C SER A 96 -5.44 -4.67 -0.20
N GLY A 97 -4.39 -4.55 -1.01
CA GLY A 97 -4.26 -3.54 -2.04
C GLY A 97 -4.88 -4.00 -3.36
N GLU A 98 -5.41 -3.04 -4.12
CA GLU A 98 -5.84 -3.22 -5.50
C GLU A 98 -5.05 -2.29 -6.41
N THR A 99 -4.63 -2.81 -7.56
CA THR A 99 -3.86 -2.03 -8.51
C THR A 99 -4.67 -0.92 -9.17
N ALA A 100 -3.97 0.15 -9.53
CA ALA A 100 -4.50 1.22 -10.37
C ALA A 100 -4.73 0.73 -11.79
N LEU A 101 -5.81 1.24 -12.39
CA LEU A 101 -6.04 1.06 -13.82
C LEU A 101 -5.01 1.90 -14.58
N ALA A 102 -4.56 1.37 -15.72
CA ALA A 102 -3.64 2.09 -16.57
C ALA A 102 -4.29 3.36 -17.15
N ARG A 103 -3.48 4.39 -17.38
CA ARG A 103 -3.93 5.62 -18.02
C ARG A 103 -3.75 5.57 -19.53
N ASP A 104 -4.69 6.23 -20.22
CA ASP A 104 -4.67 6.42 -21.67
C ASP A 104 -3.76 7.58 -22.13
N GLU A 105 -3.12 8.27 -21.19
CA GLU A 105 -2.22 9.39 -21.44
C GLU A 105 -0.90 9.17 -20.69
N VAL A 106 0.16 9.80 -21.20
CA VAL A 106 1.45 9.81 -20.51
C VAL A 106 1.29 10.55 -19.19
N HIS A 107 1.66 9.89 -18.10
CA HIS A 107 1.60 10.47 -16.77
C HIS A 107 2.89 10.19 -16.02
N GLY A 108 3.31 11.15 -15.22
CA GLY A 108 4.48 11.02 -14.36
C GLY A 108 4.27 11.74 -13.05
N GLU A 109 4.93 11.24 -12.03
CA GLU A 109 4.92 11.81 -10.69
C GLU A 109 6.27 11.61 -10.02
N GLY A 110 6.58 12.48 -9.06
CA GLY A 110 7.76 12.35 -8.22
C GLY A 110 7.52 12.89 -6.83
N ASN A 111 8.27 12.37 -5.87
CA ASN A 111 8.29 12.83 -4.50
C ASN A 111 9.72 12.94 -3.98
N LEU A 112 9.93 13.96 -3.15
CA LEU A 112 11.15 14.15 -2.39
C LEU A 112 10.76 14.33 -0.92
N ARG A 113 11.29 13.47 -0.05
CA ARG A 113 11.04 13.48 1.40
C ARG A 113 12.37 13.45 2.14
N LEU A 114 12.31 13.63 3.46
CA LEU A 114 13.51 13.69 4.30
C LEU A 114 14.35 12.40 4.26
N PHE A 115 13.72 11.25 4.09
CA PHE A 115 14.35 9.92 4.17
C PHE A 115 14.08 9.04 2.94
N ASP A 116 13.38 9.56 1.93
CA ASP A 116 13.15 8.87 0.67
C ASP A 116 12.98 9.85 -0.50
N ALA A 117 13.16 9.34 -1.71
CA ALA A 117 12.77 9.97 -2.96
C ALA A 117 12.15 8.90 -3.85
N GLY A 118 11.25 9.30 -4.73
CA GLY A 118 10.64 8.37 -5.67
C GLY A 118 10.11 9.08 -6.91
N ALA A 119 9.97 8.31 -7.99
CA ALA A 119 9.37 8.73 -9.23
C ALA A 119 8.63 7.58 -9.91
N MET A 120 7.60 7.92 -10.67
CA MET A 120 6.88 7.00 -11.54
C MET A 120 6.60 7.66 -12.88
N VAL A 121 6.68 6.87 -13.93
CA VAL A 121 6.20 7.21 -15.27
C VAL A 121 5.36 6.06 -15.80
N GLU A 122 4.20 6.39 -16.33
CA GLU A 122 3.33 5.47 -17.06
C GLU A 122 3.01 6.02 -18.45
N THR A 123 2.96 5.13 -19.44
CA THR A 123 2.65 5.49 -20.82
C THR A 123 1.84 4.40 -21.50
N PRO A 124 0.77 4.76 -22.24
CA PRO A 124 0.21 3.85 -23.23
C PRO A 124 1.22 3.61 -24.36
N PHE A 125 1.12 2.47 -25.03
CA PHE A 125 1.88 2.13 -26.23
C PHE A 125 1.01 1.31 -27.19
N ALA A 126 1.49 1.09 -28.42
CA ALA A 126 0.76 0.37 -29.47
C ALA A 126 -0.66 0.92 -29.71
N ASP A 127 -0.76 2.24 -29.94
CA ASP A 127 -2.02 2.96 -30.16
C ASP A 127 -3.07 2.73 -29.04
N GLY A 128 -2.60 2.69 -27.78
CA GLY A 128 -3.45 2.49 -26.60
C GLY A 128 -3.84 1.04 -26.32
N ARG A 129 -3.25 0.07 -27.02
CA ARG A 129 -3.52 -1.38 -26.79
C ARG A 129 -2.68 -1.98 -25.67
N GLY A 130 -1.67 -1.27 -25.18
CA GLY A 130 -0.84 -1.69 -24.06
C GLY A 130 -0.41 -0.51 -23.21
N HIS A 131 0.00 -0.78 -21.98
CA HIS A 131 0.50 0.24 -21.05
C HIS A 131 1.77 -0.26 -20.36
N ALA A 132 2.75 0.62 -20.24
CA ALA A 132 3.99 0.37 -19.53
C ALA A 132 4.10 1.37 -18.37
N LEU A 133 4.53 0.89 -17.20
CA LEU A 133 4.77 1.71 -16.02
C LEU A 133 6.10 1.30 -15.41
N VAL A 134 6.92 2.30 -15.07
CA VAL A 134 8.16 2.15 -14.34
C VAL A 134 8.12 3.09 -13.13
N ALA A 135 8.49 2.56 -11.97
CA ALA A 135 8.51 3.32 -10.73
C ALA A 135 9.70 2.89 -9.85
N GLY A 136 10.21 3.82 -9.04
CA GLY A 136 11.35 3.60 -8.14
C GLY A 136 11.56 4.75 -7.17
#